data_AF-A0A7C1JH50-F1
#
_entry.id   AF-A0A7C1JH50-F1
#
_cell.length_a   1.000
_cell.length_b   1.000
_cell.length_c   1.000
_cell.angle_alpha   90.00
_cell.angle_beta   90.00
_cell.angle_gamma   90.00
#
_symmetry.space_group_name_H-M   'P 1'
#
loop_
_entity.id
_entity.type
_entity.pdbx_description
1 polymer ?
#
loop_
_entity_poly.entity_id
_entity_poly.type
_entity_poly.pdbx_seq_one_letter_code
_entity_poly.pdbx_strand_id
1 'polypeptide(L)' 'MEMRLIKWVVAFSVLSLCSLSLAQQLKIGYVDVQRVLSESKKGQEAKAKIEARGKELDRQFQQMQQELNALREEIE' A
#
# COMPACT_ATOMS: atom_id res chain seq x y z
N MET A 1 -9.55 8.05 -62.90
CA MET A 1 -9.76 8.68 -61.58
C MET A 1 -9.51 7.69 -60.45
N GLU A 2 -10.00 6.46 -60.60
CA GLU A 2 -9.72 5.25 -59.80
C GLU A 2 -8.28 5.10 -59.29
N MET A 3 -7.28 5.15 -60.19
CA MET A 3 -5.87 4.90 -59.83
C MET A 3 -5.24 5.99 -58.94
N ARG A 4 -5.79 7.21 -58.93
CA ARG A 4 -5.37 8.27 -58.02
C ARG A 4 -5.99 8.05 -56.64
N LEU A 5 -7.26 7.64 -56.59
CA LEU A 5 -7.95 7.33 -55.34
C LEU A 5 -7.26 6.17 -54.59
N ILE A 6 -6.89 5.11 -55.31
CA ILE A 6 -6.20 3.95 -54.73
C ILE A 6 -4.87 4.37 -54.08
N LYS A 7 -4.11 5.27 -54.71
CA LYS A 7 -2.85 5.77 -54.15
C LYS A 7 -3.06 6.57 -52.86
N TRP A 8 -4.11 7.38 -52.81
CA TRP A 8 -4.47 8.12 -51.59
C TRP A 8 -4.96 7.20 -50.47
N VAL A 9 -5.74 6.16 -50.80
CA VAL A 9 -6.20 5.16 -49.83
C VAL A 9 -5.03 4.36 -49.26
N VAL A 10 -4.09 3.94 -50.10
CA VAL A 10 -2.88 3.24 -49.65
C VAL A 10 -2.00 4.14 -48.80
N ALA A 11 -1.80 5.41 -49.20
CA ALA A 11 -1.04 6.38 -48.41
C ALA A 11 -1.68 6.63 -47.03
N PHE A 12 -3.01 6.77 -46.97
CA PHE A 12 -3.74 6.97 -45.73
C PHE A 12 -3.70 5.73 -44.83
N SER A 13 -3.80 4.54 -45.41
CA SER A 13 -3.68 3.26 -44.69
C SER A 13 -2.30 3.08 -44.06
N VAL A 14 -1.23 3.38 -44.79
CA VAL A 14 0.15 3.32 -44.27
C VAL A 14 0.36 4.33 -43.13
N LEU A 15 -0.17 5.54 -43.26
CA LEU A 15 -0.07 6.57 -42.22
C LEU A 15 -0.80 6.17 -40.92
N SER A 16 -1.94 5.48 -41.05
CA SER A 16 -2.73 4.99 -39.92
C SER A 16 -2.09 3.81 -39.18
N LEU A 17 -1.19 3.04 -39.81
CA LEU A 17 -0.49 1.95 -39.14
C LEU A 17 0.64 2.45 -38.23
N CYS A 18 1.25 3.60 -38.54
CA CYS A 18 2.33 4.18 -37.73
C CYS A 18 1.85 4.73 -36.37
N SER A 19 0.58 5.17 -36.26
CA SER A 19 0.03 5.77 -35.04
C SER A 19 -0.24 4.77 -33.91
N LEU A 20 -0.36 3.47 -34.22
CA LEU A 20 -0.59 2.41 -33.24
C LEU A 20 0.62 2.16 -32.31
N SER A 21 1.84 2.48 -32.75
CA SER A 21 3.06 2.23 -31.96
C SER A 21 3.27 3.20 -30.79
N LEU A 22 2.62 4.37 -30.81
CA LEU A 22 2.81 5.44 -29.81
C LEU A 22 1.92 5.25 -28.56
N ALA A 23 0.89 4.40 -28.61
CA ALA A 23 -0.07 4.22 -27.52
C ALA A 23 0.42 3.26 -26.41
N GLN A 24 1.42 2.42 -26.67
CA GLN A 24 1.86 1.36 -25.76
C GLN A 24 2.93 1.76 -24.73
N GLN A 25 3.33 3.03 -24.66
CA GLN A 25 4.51 3.45 -23.87
C GLN A 25 4.20 4.06 -22.51
N LEU A 26 2.93 4.06 -22.09
CA LEU A 26 2.51 4.58 -20.78
C LEU A 26 2.81 3.56 -19.67
N LYS A 27 3.96 3.72 -19.01
CA LYS A 27 4.32 2.96 -17.80
C LYS A 27 3.60 3.56 -16.59
N ILE A 28 2.37 3.12 -16.35
CA ILE A 28 1.62 3.46 -15.14
C ILE A 28 2.03 2.47 -14.05
N GLY A 29 2.73 2.96 -13.03
CA GLY A 29 2.98 2.23 -11.79
C GLY A 29 2.08 2.77 -10.68
N TYR A 30 1.63 1.90 -9.76
CA TYR A 30 0.98 2.33 -8.53
C TYR A 30 1.84 1.94 -7.33
N VAL A 31 1.84 2.80 -6.31
CA VAL A 31 2.55 2.55 -5.06
C VAL A 31 1.52 2.30 -3.98
N ASP A 32 1.57 1.12 -3.38
CA ASP A 32 0.79 0.81 -2.18
C ASP A 32 1.59 1.24 -0.94
N VAL A 33 1.24 2.41 -0.42
CA VAL A 33 1.89 3.00 0.76
C VAL A 33 1.65 2.16 2.02
N GLN A 34 0.48 1.52 2.13
CA GLN A 34 0.15 0.71 3.31
C GLN A 34 0.98 -0.56 3.34
N ARG A 35 1.16 -1.20 2.19
CA ARG A 35 2.05 -2.35 2.03
C ARG A 35 3.50 -1.96 2.31
N VAL A 36 3.98 -0.86 1.73
CA VAL A 36 5.35 -0.37 1.96
C VAL A 36 5.59 -0.10 3.46
N LEU A 37 4.66 0.57 4.14
CA LEU A 37 4.81 0.84 5.56
C LEU A 37 4.84 -0.46 6.38
N SER A 38 3.93 -1.39 6.11
CA SER A 38 3.77 -2.64 6.86
C SER A 38 4.91 -3.64 6.62
N GLU A 39 5.43 -3.71 5.40
CA GLU A 39 6.50 -4.63 5.01
C GLU A 39 7.90 -4.02 5.19
N SER A 40 8.01 -2.71 5.40
CA SER A 40 9.29 -2.08 5.69
C SER A 40 9.85 -2.59 7.03
N LYS A 41 11.17 -2.79 7.08
CA LYS A 41 11.89 -3.15 8.31
C LYS A 41 11.60 -2.17 9.44
N LYS A 42 11.64 -0.87 9.14
CA LYS A 42 11.31 0.20 10.11
C LYS A 42 9.89 0.10 10.64
N GLY A 43 8.92 -0.20 9.77
CA GLY A 43 7.52 -0.37 10.17
C GLY A 43 7.32 -1.59 11.06
N GLN A 44 7.98 -2.72 10.75
CA GLN A 44 7.96 -3.92 11.58
C GLN A 44 8.61 -3.68 12.95
N GLU A 45 9.77 -3.01 12.99
CA GLU A 45 10.45 -2.64 14.24
C GLU A 45 9.60 -1.70 15.11
N ALA A 46 8.98 -0.70 14.50
CA ALA A 46 8.09 0.23 15.20
C ALA A 46 6.86 -0.51 15.77
N LYS A 47 6.25 -1.39 14.98
CA LYS A 47 5.13 -2.23 15.42
C LYS A 47 5.52 -3.11 16.61
N ALA A 48 6.65 -3.80 16.53
CA ALA A 48 7.16 -4.62 17.62
C ALA A 48 7.41 -3.81 18.90
N LYS A 49 7.94 -2.58 18.77
CA LYS A 49 8.16 -1.69 19.92
C LYS A 49 6.84 -1.24 20.57
N ILE A 50 5.82 -0.95 19.76
CA ILE A 50 4.48 -0.60 20.26
C ILE A 50 3.85 -1.78 20.98
N GLU A 51 3.88 -2.98 20.38
CA GLU A 51 3.34 -4.20 20.99
C GLU A 51 4.04 -4.53 22.31
N ALA A 52 5.36 -4.38 22.38
CA ALA A 52 6.12 -4.59 23.62
C ALA A 52 5.70 -3.60 24.72
N ARG A 53 5.49 -2.33 24.38
CA ARG A 53 5.01 -1.31 25.33
C ARG A 53 3.58 -1.58 25.80
N GLY A 54 2.71 -2.04 24.90
CA GLY A 54 1.35 -2.44 25.25
C GLY A 54 1.34 -3.57 26.27
N LYS A 55 2.10 -4.65 26.01
CA LYS A 55 2.21 -5.78 26.94
C LYS A 55 2.76 -5.39 28.31
N GLU A 56 3.75 -4.51 28.34
CA GLU A 56 4.31 -4.01 29.60
C GLU A 56 3.25 -3.23 30.40
N LEU A 57 2.49 -2.36 29.73
CA LEU A 57 1.46 -1.56 30.37
C LEU A 57 0.29 -2.42 30.87
N ASP A 58 -0.14 -3.42 30.08
CA ASP A 58 -1.17 -4.38 30.49
C ASP A 58 -0.76 -5.14 31.76
N ARG A 59 0.50 -5.56 31.83
CA ARG A 59 1.05 -6.24 33.02
C ARG A 59 1.01 -5.30 34.24
N GLN A 60 1.40 -4.04 34.09
CA GLN A 60 1.36 -3.05 35.17
C GLN A 60 -0.07 -2.84 35.67
N PHE A 61 -1.04 -2.70 34.76
CA PHE A 61 -2.44 -2.56 35.14
C PHE A 61 -2.98 -3.78 35.88
N GLN A 62 -2.62 -4.99 35.45
CA GLN A 62 -3.02 -6.22 36.16
C GLN A 62 -2.43 -6.27 37.57
N GLN A 63 -1.17 -5.89 37.75
CA GLN A 63 -0.54 -5.83 39.07
C GLN A 63 -1.23 -4.80 39.97
N MET A 64 -1.48 -3.60 39.46
CA MET A 64 -2.20 -2.56 40.20
C MET A 64 -3.62 -3.00 40.59
N GLN A 65 -4.33 -3.70 39.69
CA GLN A 65 -5.66 -4.22 39.98
C GLN A 65 -5.62 -5.27 41.10
N GLN A 66 -4.62 -6.15 41.10
CA GLN A 66 -4.42 -7.14 42.14
C GLN A 66 -4.10 -6.48 43.49
N GLU A 67 -3.20 -5.50 43.51
CA GLU A 67 -2.87 -4.73 44.72
C GLU A 67 -4.09 -3.99 45.28
N LEU A 68 -4.88 -3.34 44.42
CA LEU A 68 -6.10 -2.65 44.84
C LEU A 68 -7.15 -3.62 45.39
N ASN A 69 -7.27 -4.82 44.83
CA ASN A 69 -8.19 -5.84 45.33
C ASN A 69 -7.71 -6.38 46.68
N ALA A 70 -6.41 -6.67 46.84
CA ALA A 70 -5.84 -7.12 48.11
C ALA A 70 -6.03 -6.07 49.21
N LEU A 71 -5.76 -4.79 48.92
CA LEU A 71 -5.97 -3.71 49.89
C LEU A 71 -7.44 -3.54 50.27
N ARG A 72 -8.39 -3.79 49.35
CA ARG A 72 -9.83 -3.79 49.66
C ARG A 72 -10.18 -4.92 50.61
N GLU A 73 -9.68 -6.13 50.36
CA GLU A 73 -9.88 -7.29 51.23
C GLU A 73 -9.27 -7.11 52.63
N GLU A 74 -8.17 -6.35 52.77
CA GLU A 74 -7.60 -6.03 54.09
C GLU A 74 -8.42 -5.01 54.90
N ILE A 75 -9.22 -4.18 54.22
CA ILE A 75 -10.04 -3.13 54.85
C ILE A 75 -11.46 -3.62 55.21
N GLU A 76 -11.94 -4.67 54.53
CA GLU A 76 -13.19 -5.39 54.87
C GLU A 76 -13.00 -6.34 56.07
#